data_AF-A0A2S9CPH5-F1
#
_entry.id   AF-A0A2S9CPH5-F1
#
_cell.length_a   1.000
_cell.length_b   1.000
_cell.length_c   1.000
_cell.angle_alpha   90.00
_cell.angle_beta   90.00
_cell.angle_gamma   90.00
#
_symmetry.space_group_name_H-M   'P 1'
#
loop_
_entity.id
_entity.type
_entity.pdbx_description
1 polymer ?
#
loop_
_entity_poly.entity_id
_entity_poly.type
_entity_poly.pdbx_seq_one_letter_code
_entity_poly.pdbx_strand_id
1 'polypeptide(L)'
;MLILNINFPLKKQDIYGKYINKNFDNSVCCVEAPHMADTLTLYENKTFESHFYGVGTYKLYNGINPEIELYYKDFDQSAVYKTYFSNEVFENPKIMLNADLNHYYEKLNNNEEWIKKQ
;
A
#
# COMPACT_ATOMS: atom_id res chain seq x y z
N MET A 1 -13.86 26.36 -4.83
CA MET A 1 -12.79 25.69 -4.07
C MET A 1 -12.12 24.73 -5.04
N LEU A 2 -10.90 25.03 -5.48
CA LEU A 2 -10.13 24.12 -6.33
C LEU A 2 -9.52 23.07 -5.41
N ILE A 3 -10.12 21.88 -5.34
CA ILE A 3 -9.46 20.74 -4.70
C ILE A 3 -8.45 20.22 -5.71
N LEU A 4 -7.18 20.51 -5.46
CA LEU A 4 -6.08 20.02 -6.26
C LEU A 4 -5.77 18.59 -5.79
N ASN A 5 -6.44 17.58 -6.37
CA ASN A 5 -6.14 16.17 -6.12
C ASN A 5 -4.83 15.77 -6.83
N ILE A 6 -3.70 16.32 -6.38
CA ILE A 6 -2.38 15.94 -6.86
C ILE A 6 -1.66 15.21 -5.73
N ASN A 7 -1.36 13.93 -5.95
CA ASN A 7 -0.53 13.15 -5.05
C ASN A 7 0.94 13.47 -5.31
N PHE A 8 1.62 13.96 -4.28
CA PHE A 8 3.03 14.32 -4.37
C PHE A 8 3.92 13.07 -4.35
N PRO A 9 5.10 13.11 -5.00
CA PRO A 9 6.09 12.05 -4.87
C PRO A 9 6.40 11.77 -3.39
N LEU A 10 6.55 10.49 -3.05
CA LEU A 10 6.77 10.04 -1.68
C LEU A 10 8.25 10.16 -1.29
N LYS A 11 8.51 10.49 -0.03
CA LYS A 11 9.85 10.34 0.56
C LYS A 11 10.05 8.89 0.98
N LYS A 12 11.30 8.45 1.12
CA LYS A 12 11.62 7.06 1.54
C LYS A 12 10.88 6.62 2.81
N GLN A 13 10.87 7.48 3.82
CA GLN A 13 10.18 7.23 5.10
C GLN A 13 8.67 7.03 4.95
N ASP A 14 8.07 7.63 3.92
CA ASP A 14 6.64 7.54 3.61
C ASP A 14 6.32 6.27 2.82
N ILE A 15 7.33 5.62 2.22
CA ILE A 15 7.20 4.38 1.44
C ILE A 15 7.43 3.15 2.31
N TYR A 16 8.55 3.09 3.05
CA TYR A 16 9.00 1.84 3.67
C TYR A 16 8.48 1.68 5.10
N GLY A 17 8.05 0.48 5.47
CA GLY A 17 7.52 0.12 6.78
C GLY A 17 6.10 -0.45 6.71
N LYS A 18 5.38 -0.42 7.83
CA LYS A 18 4.09 -1.10 8.00
C LYS A 18 2.91 -0.22 7.58
N TYR A 19 1.90 -0.87 7.01
CA TYR A 19 0.61 -0.29 6.68
C TYR A 19 -0.51 -1.20 7.16
N ILE A 20 -1.59 -0.60 7.65
CA ILE A 20 -2.74 -1.32 8.21
C ILE A 20 -3.93 -1.19 7.28
N ASN A 21 -4.58 -2.30 6.94
CA ASN A 21 -5.80 -2.29 6.13
C ASN A 21 -6.95 -1.60 6.88
N LYS A 22 -7.63 -0.66 6.24
CA LYS A 22 -8.73 0.14 6.80
C LYS A 22 -9.94 0.07 5.88
N ASN A 23 -11.14 0.06 6.49
CA ASN A 23 -12.42 0.03 5.78
C ASN A 23 -12.59 -1.21 4.87
N PHE A 24 -12.04 -2.34 5.33
CA PHE A 24 -12.06 -3.64 4.64
C PHE A 24 -13.39 -4.40 4.82
N ASP A 25 -14.26 -3.91 5.70
CA ASP A 25 -15.58 -4.43 6.03
C ASP A 25 -16.68 -3.91 5.10
N ASN A 26 -16.34 -2.99 4.19
CA ASN A 26 -17.22 -2.54 3.13
C ASN A 26 -17.58 -3.70 2.17
N SER A 27 -18.68 -3.53 1.43
CA SER A 27 -19.14 -4.52 0.45
C SER A 27 -18.00 -4.94 -0.49
N VAL A 28 -17.78 -6.25 -0.61
CA VAL A 28 -16.74 -6.84 -1.47
C VAL A 28 -16.90 -6.33 -2.90
N CYS A 29 -15.99 -5.49 -3.36
CA CYS A 29 -15.95 -5.04 -4.76
C CYS A 29 -14.96 -5.87 -5.60
N CYS A 30 -13.87 -6.31 -4.98
CA CYS A 30 -12.62 -6.59 -5.67
C CYS A 30 -11.91 -7.75 -4.96
N VAL A 31 -11.82 -8.91 -5.60
CA VAL A 31 -11.29 -10.14 -4.97
C VAL A 31 -9.79 -10.05 -4.66
N GLU A 32 -9.09 -9.14 -5.33
CA GLU A 32 -7.66 -8.91 -5.21
C GLU A 32 -7.31 -8.00 -4.02
N ALA A 33 -8.30 -7.40 -3.36
CA ALA A 33 -8.14 -6.60 -2.15
C ALA A 33 -8.55 -7.39 -0.89
N PRO A 34 -7.85 -7.27 0.24
CA PRO A 34 -8.23 -7.97 1.46
C PRO A 34 -9.47 -7.35 2.10
N HIS A 35 -10.52 -8.16 2.24
CA HIS A 35 -11.77 -7.83 2.96
C HIS A 35 -11.74 -8.28 4.42
N MET A 36 -10.54 -8.28 5.00
CA MET A 36 -10.29 -8.61 6.40
C MET A 36 -9.09 -7.79 6.91
N ALA A 37 -8.91 -7.76 8.22
CA ALA A 37 -7.75 -7.12 8.82
C ALA A 37 -6.45 -7.71 8.23
N ASP A 38 -5.62 -6.84 7.66
CA ASP A 38 -4.31 -7.19 7.10
C ASP A 38 -3.27 -6.14 7.46
N THR A 39 -1.99 -6.53 7.43
CA THR A 39 -0.85 -5.64 7.57
C THR A 39 0.13 -5.87 6.44
N LEU A 40 0.31 -4.86 5.60
CA LEU A 40 1.31 -4.86 4.54
C LEU A 40 2.60 -4.19 5.03
N THR A 41 3.73 -4.87 4.93
CA THR A 41 5.06 -4.32 5.25
C THR A 41 5.89 -4.20 3.99
N LEU A 42 6.30 -2.98 3.63
CA LEU A 42 7.19 -2.71 2.49
C LEU A 42 8.64 -2.53 2.97
N TYR A 43 9.57 -3.33 2.44
CA TYR A 43 10.99 -3.29 2.80
C TYR A 43 11.83 -2.54 1.75
N GLU A 44 12.92 -1.90 2.17
CA GLU A 44 13.83 -1.15 1.26
C GLU A 44 14.45 -2.03 0.15
N ASN A 45 14.57 -3.33 0.38
CA ASN A 45 15.11 -4.30 -0.58
C ASN A 45 14.10 -4.70 -1.69
N LYS A 46 12.98 -3.98 -1.84
CA LYS A 46 11.91 -4.22 -2.83
C LYS A 46 11.13 -5.53 -2.60
N THR A 47 11.15 -6.05 -1.38
CA THR A 47 10.28 -7.16 -0.95
C THR A 47 9.15 -6.64 -0.07
N PHE A 48 8.07 -7.39 0.03
CA PHE A 48 6.99 -7.09 0.96
C PHE A 48 6.47 -8.36 1.63
N GLU A 49 5.79 -8.18 2.75
CA GLU A 49 5.07 -9.24 3.48
C GLU A 49 3.68 -8.74 3.87
N SER A 50 2.67 -9.58 3.70
CA SER A 50 1.27 -9.34 4.08
C SER A 50 0.65 -10.67 4.50
N HIS A 51 -0.34 -10.65 5.41
CA HIS A 51 -1.05 -11.89 5.76
C HIS A 51 -1.95 -12.35 4.61
N PHE A 52 -2.50 -11.43 3.84
CA PHE A 52 -3.34 -11.73 2.67
C PHE A 52 -2.53 -12.12 1.43
N TYR A 53 -1.55 -11.31 1.04
CA TYR A 53 -0.77 -11.54 -0.19
C TYR A 53 0.44 -12.48 0.02
N GLY A 54 0.76 -12.82 1.27
CA GLY A 54 1.97 -13.56 1.62
C GLY A 54 3.25 -12.73 1.42
N VAL A 55 4.31 -13.39 0.94
CA VAL A 55 5.61 -12.75 0.68
C VAL A 55 5.79 -12.53 -0.81
N GLY A 56 6.24 -11.34 -1.19
CA GLY A 56 6.39 -10.97 -2.59
C GLY A 56 7.46 -9.91 -2.84
N THR A 57 7.47 -9.44 -4.08
CA THR A 57 8.30 -8.31 -4.52
C THR A 57 7.43 -7.21 -5.06
N TYR A 58 7.91 -5.97 -5.06
CA TYR A 58 7.13 -4.88 -5.60
C TYR A 58 7.95 -3.95 -6.49
N LYS A 59 7.24 -3.26 -7.38
CA LYS A 59 7.79 -2.13 -8.15
C LYS A 59 7.08 -0.85 -7.73
N LEU A 60 7.86 0.21 -7.59
CA LEU A 60 7.38 1.54 -7.24
C LEU A 60 7.67 2.49 -8.40
N TYR A 61 6.66 3.23 -8.82
CA TYR A 61 6.77 4.30 -9.82
C TYR A 61 6.53 5.64 -9.11
N ASN A 62 7.59 6.20 -8.53
CA ASN A 62 7.51 7.37 -7.66
C ASN A 62 7.58 8.69 -8.44
N GLY A 63 6.47 9.07 -9.08
CA GLY A 63 6.28 10.35 -9.78
C GLY A 63 5.12 11.16 -9.19
N ILE A 64 4.56 12.07 -9.98
CA ILE A 64 3.22 12.61 -9.69
C ILE A 64 2.24 11.44 -9.81
N ASN A 65 1.38 11.25 -8.80
CA ASN A 65 0.55 10.05 -8.65
C ASN A 65 1.39 8.76 -8.53
N PRO A 66 2.06 8.55 -7.38
CA PRO A 66 2.94 7.41 -7.19
C PRO A 66 2.17 6.08 -7.28
N GLU A 67 2.65 5.15 -8.10
CA GLU A 67 2.03 3.83 -8.30
C GLU A 67 2.88 2.71 -7.69
N ILE A 68 2.22 1.62 -7.31
CA ILE A 68 2.84 0.39 -6.82
C ILE A 68 2.23 -0.84 -7.48
N GLU A 69 3.10 -1.79 -7.82
CA GLU A 69 2.71 -3.12 -8.29
C GLU A 69 3.25 -4.16 -7.32
N LEU A 70 2.36 -4.95 -6.72
CA LEU A 70 2.67 -6.07 -5.83
C LEU A 70 2.68 -7.35 -6.64
N TYR A 71 3.81 -8.06 -6.63
CA TYR A 71 4.01 -9.33 -7.31
C TYR A 71 4.11 -10.44 -6.24
N TYR A 72 3.16 -11.38 -6.26
CA TYR A 72 3.04 -12.45 -5.29
C TYR A 72 2.60 -13.76 -5.96
N LYS A 73 2.48 -14.82 -5.17
CA LYS A 73 1.93 -16.09 -5.62
C LYS A 73 0.57 -16.34 -4.98
N ASP A 74 -0.40 -16.70 -5.81
CA ASP A 74 -1.70 -17.17 -5.37
C ASP A 74 -1.94 -18.57 -5.95
N PHE A 75 -2.19 -19.57 -5.11
CA PHE A 75 -2.26 -20.99 -5.49
C PHE A 75 -1.12 -21.43 -6.45
N ASP A 76 0.13 -21.08 -6.10
CA ASP A 76 1.36 -21.32 -6.89
C ASP A 76 1.45 -20.61 -8.25
N GLN A 77 0.47 -19.78 -8.61
CA GLN A 77 0.46 -18.99 -9.84
C GLN A 77 0.92 -17.55 -9.56
N SER A 78 1.66 -16.96 -10.49
CA SER A 78 2.09 -15.57 -10.39
C SER A 78 0.90 -14.63 -10.51
N ALA A 79 0.71 -13.79 -9.50
CA ALA A 79 -0.32 -12.76 -9.45
C ALA A 79 0.32 -11.36 -9.35
N VAL A 80 -0.39 -10.36 -9.88
CA VAL A 80 0.01 -8.96 -9.80
C VAL A 80 -1.17 -8.12 -9.37
N TYR A 81 -0.98 -7.30 -8.34
CA TYR A 81 -1.94 -6.30 -7.93
C TYR A 81 -1.35 -4.90 -8.12
N LYS A 82 -1.95 -4.12 -9.01
CA LYS A 82 -1.52 -2.75 -9.32
C LYS A 82 -2.43 -1.75 -8.63
N THR A 83 -1.83 -0.82 -7.91
CA THR A 83 -2.55 0.29 -7.28
C THR A 83 -1.65 1.53 -7.12
N TYR A 84 -2.11 2.54 -6.37
CA TYR A 84 -1.42 3.81 -6.19
C TYR A 84 -1.42 4.28 -4.74
N PHE A 85 -0.49 5.18 -4.46
CA PHE A 85 -0.41 5.88 -3.20
C PHE A 85 -1.22 7.17 -3.24
N SER A 86 -1.98 7.43 -2.18
CA SER A 86 -2.44 8.77 -1.85
C SER A 86 -1.45 9.41 -0.87
N ASN A 87 -0.94 10.58 -1.24
CA ASN A 87 0.03 11.36 -0.47
C ASN A 87 -0.41 12.83 -0.48
N GLU A 88 -1.54 13.07 0.17
CA GLU A 88 -2.14 14.39 0.32
C GLU A 88 -1.52 15.14 1.51
N VAL A 89 -1.53 16.47 1.43
CA VAL A 89 -0.91 17.32 2.45
C VAL A 89 -1.68 17.17 3.76
N PHE A 90 -0.96 16.95 4.88
CA PHE A 90 -1.48 16.71 6.23
C PHE A 90 -2.17 15.36 6.47
N GLU A 91 -2.11 14.43 5.51
CA GLU A 91 -2.56 13.07 5.72
C GLU A 91 -1.39 12.09 5.83
N ASN A 92 -1.63 10.94 6.46
CA ASN A 92 -0.69 9.83 6.40
C ASN A 92 -0.69 9.26 4.98
N PRO A 93 0.46 8.83 4.44
CA PRO A 93 0.51 8.11 3.18
C PRO A 93 -0.42 6.89 3.21
N LYS A 94 -1.22 6.73 2.16
CA LYS A 94 -2.14 5.61 1.99
C LYS A 94 -1.78 4.85 0.72
N ILE A 95 -1.98 3.53 0.70
CA ILE A 95 -2.04 2.74 -0.53
C ILE A 95 -3.52 2.47 -0.77
N MET A 96 -4.08 3.06 -1.81
CA MET A 96 -5.50 2.91 -2.11
C MET A 96 -5.76 1.48 -2.59
N LEU A 97 -6.88 0.88 -2.19
CA LEU A 97 -7.30 -0.44 -2.68
C LEU A 97 -8.58 -0.32 -3.50
N ASN A 98 -9.51 0.51 -3.03
CA ASN A 98 -10.65 0.98 -3.78
C ASN A 98 -10.98 2.42 -3.35
N ALA A 99 -10.98 3.35 -4.31
CA ALA A 99 -11.25 4.76 -4.06
C ALA A 99 -12.73 5.03 -3.73
N ASP A 100 -13.66 4.39 -4.46
CA ASP A 100 -15.10 4.58 -4.28
C ASP A 100 -15.59 4.12 -2.90
N LEU A 101 -14.98 3.06 -2.37
CA LEU A 101 -15.28 2.50 -1.05
C LEU A 101 -14.39 3.07 0.06
N ASN A 102 -13.47 3.98 -0.27
CA ASN A 102 -12.47 4.47 0.68
C ASN A 102 -11.74 3.31 1.41
N HIS A 103 -11.42 2.24 0.69
CA HIS A 103 -10.69 1.07 1.18
C HIS A 103 -9.21 1.26 0.87
N TYR A 104 -8.36 1.24 1.90
CA TYR A 104 -6.94 1.53 1.75
C TYR A 104 -6.11 0.87 2.85
N TYR A 105 -4.82 0.76 2.58
CA TYR A 105 -3.81 0.58 3.61
C TYR A 105 -3.31 1.93 4.09
N GLU A 106 -3.37 2.20 5.38
CA GLU A 106 -2.83 3.44 5.98
C GLU A 106 -1.44 3.20 6.55
N LYS A 107 -0.51 4.11 6.29
CA LYS A 107 0.82 4.06 6.89
C LYS A 107 0.72 4.14 8.42
N LEU A 108 1.36 3.20 9.10
CA LEU A 108 1.53 3.31 10.55
C LEU A 108 2.63 4.34 10.84
N ASN A 109 2.27 5.42 11.55
CA ASN A 109 3.23 6.42 12.01
C ASN A 109 4.08 5.83 13.14
N ASN A 110 5.21 5.23 12.77
CA ASN A 110 6.19 4.78 13.73
C ASN A 110 7.19 5.90 13.99
N ASN A 111 7.22 6.41 15.22
CA ASN A 111 8.41 7.06 15.79
C ASN A 111 9.53 6.03 16.11
N GLU A 112 9.50 4.84 15.49
CA GLU A 112 10.34 3.69 15.85
C GLU A 112 10.98 3.05 14.61
N GLU A 113 12.30 3.18 14.60
CA GLU A 113 13.37 2.42 13.93
C GLU A 113 13.10 1.72 12.59
N TRP A 114 13.89 2.17 11.61
CA TRP A 114 14.12 1.63 10.28
C TRP A 114 14.23 0.11 10.26
N ILE A 115 13.25 -0.56 9.66
CA ILE A 115 13.26 -2.01 9.46
C ILE A 115 14.26 -2.35 8.34
N LYS A 116 15.54 -2.50 8.71
CA LYS A 116 16.54 -3.17 7.88
C LYS A 116 16.34 -4.67 8.04
N LYS A 117 15.98 -5.36 6.95
CA LYS A 117 16.04 -6.83 6.89
C LYS A 117 17.53 -7.20 6.98
N GLN A 118 17.93 -7.92 8.03
CA GLN A 118 19.29 -8.47 8.18
C GLN A 118 19.59 -9.46 7.05
#